data_AF-A0A527ZKU2-F1
#
_entry.id   AF-A0A527ZKU2-F1
#
_cell.length_a   1.000
_cell.length_b   1.000
_cell.length_c   1.000
_cell.angle_alpha   90.00
_cell.angle_beta   90.00
_cell.angle_gamma   90.00
#
_symmetry.space_group_name_H-M   'P 1'
#
loop_
_entity.id
_entity.type
_entity.pdbx_description
1 polymer ?
#
loop_
_entity_poly.entity_id
_entity_poly.type
_entity_poly.pdbx_seq_one_letter_code
_entity_poly.pdbx_strand_id
1 'polypeptide(L)' 'ALYLYERDQDTIYRIHGTPEPWTIGLDVSSGCIRMRNDDITDLASRVKVGAKVIVLMQGAALYKGV' A
#
# COMPACT_ATOMS: atom_id res chain seq x y z
N ALA A 1 6.96 -6.91 3.94
CA ALA A 1 5.63 -6.31 3.79
C ALA A 1 5.39 -5.35 4.95
N LEU A 2 4.68 -4.25 4.73
CA LEU A 2 4.24 -3.30 5.74
C LEU A 2 2.78 -3.59 6.07
N TYR A 3 2.47 -3.72 7.36
CA TYR A 3 1.16 -4.13 7.86
C TYR A 3 0.36 -2.89 8.22
N LEU A 4 -0.93 -2.87 7.86
CA LEU A 4 -1.80 -1.74 8.13
C LEU A 4 -2.68 -2.05 9.33
N TYR A 5 -2.65 -1.14 10.30
CA TYR A 5 -3.44 -1.21 11.52
C TYR A 5 -4.38 -0.02 11.59
N GLU A 6 -5.59 -0.27 12.09
CA GLU A 6 -6.50 0.77 12.53
C GLU A 6 -6.55 0.75 14.06
N ARG A 7 -5.93 1.75 14.69
CA ARG A 7 -5.59 1.72 16.12
C ARG A 7 -4.73 0.48 16.40
N ASP A 8 -5.19 -0.42 17.26
CA ASP A 8 -4.47 -1.65 17.64
C ASP A 8 -4.97 -2.89 16.89
N GLN A 9 -5.89 -2.72 15.92
CA GLN A 9 -6.48 -3.83 15.19
C GLN A 9 -5.84 -3.99 13.80
N ASP A 10 -5.44 -5.21 13.46
CA ASP A 10 -4.94 -5.56 12.13
C ASP A 10 -6.10 -5.43 11.11
N THR A 11 -5.87 -4.65 10.05
CA THR A 11 -6.85 -4.42 8.99
C THR A 11 -6.86 -5.49 7.92
N ILE A 12 -6.02 -6.53 8.06
CA ILE A 12 -5.71 -7.58 7.07
C ILE A 12 -5.05 -7.08 5.77
N TYR A 13 -4.96 -5.76 5.56
CA TYR A 13 -4.31 -5.15 4.40
C TYR A 13 -2.83 -4.88 4.63
N ARG A 14 -2.06 -4.97 3.53
CA ARG A 14 -0.60 -4.79 3.53
C ARG A 14 -0.17 -3.97 2.33
N ILE A 15 0.95 -3.28 2.49
CA ILE A 15 1.77 -2.81 1.38
C ILE A 15 2.90 -3.81 1.20
N HIS A 16 3.01 -4.45 0.05
CA HIS A 16 3.98 -5.53 -0.15
C HIS A 16 4.55 -5.57 -1.57
N GLY A 17 5.74 -6.15 -1.68
CA GLY A 17 6.35 -6.47 -2.97
C GLY A 17 5.64 -7.65 -3.66
N THR A 18 5.95 -7.89 -4.92
CA THR A 18 5.44 -9.04 -5.67
C THR A 18 6.51 -9.70 -6.54
N PRO A 19 6.50 -11.05 -6.68
CA PRO A 19 7.28 -11.74 -7.70
C PRO A 19 6.72 -11.60 -9.12
N GLU A 20 5.50 -11.07 -9.28
CA GLU A 20 4.81 -10.89 -10.57
C GLU A 20 4.59 -9.40 -10.84
N PRO A 21 5.64 -8.62 -11.14
CA PRO A 21 5.53 -7.17 -11.31
C PRO A 21 4.60 -6.75 -12.45
N TRP A 22 4.36 -7.62 -13.44
CA TRP A 22 3.43 -7.39 -14.54
C TRP A 22 1.95 -7.35 -14.11
N THR A 23 1.61 -7.75 -12.88
CA THR A 23 0.24 -7.65 -12.37
C THR A 23 -0.01 -6.40 -11.54
N ILE A 24 0.99 -5.53 -11.36
CA ILE A 24 0.80 -4.22 -10.74
C ILE A 24 -0.14 -3.37 -11.60
N GLY A 25 -1.14 -2.76 -10.97
CA GLY A 25 -2.19 -1.99 -11.64
C GLY A 25 -3.40 -2.81 -12.10
N LEU A 26 -3.36 -4.13 -11.93
CA LEU A 26 -4.51 -5.02 -12.17
C LEU A 26 -5.25 -5.32 -10.85
N ASP A 27 -6.54 -5.63 -10.96
CA ASP A 27 -7.38 -5.99 -9.81
C ASP A 27 -7.18 -7.46 -9.39
N VAL A 28 -6.03 -7.74 -8.75
CA VAL A 28 -5.61 -9.11 -8.40
C VAL A 28 -5.19 -9.28 -6.93
N SER A 29 -5.23 -8.21 -6.13
CA SER A 29 -4.61 -8.19 -4.79
C SER A 29 -5.59 -8.33 -3.63
N SER A 30 -6.89 -8.52 -3.91
CA SER A 30 -7.95 -8.57 -2.89
C SER A 30 -7.90 -7.40 -1.90
N GLY A 31 -7.44 -6.23 -2.38
CA GLY A 31 -7.33 -4.98 -1.60
C GLY A 31 -5.95 -4.71 -0.97
N CYS A 32 -4.99 -5.65 -0.98
CA CYS A 32 -3.61 -5.32 -0.62
C CYS A 32 -2.95 -4.40 -1.67
N ILE A 33 -1.97 -3.60 -1.27
CA ILE A 33 -1.24 -2.70 -2.16
C ILE A 33 0.06 -3.38 -2.61
N ARG A 34 0.13 -3.75 -3.90
CA ARG A 34 1.32 -4.37 -4.52
C ARG A 34 2.27 -3.30 -5.07
N MET A 35 3.57 -3.49 -4.83
CA MET A 35 4.66 -2.65 -5.35
C MET A 35 5.74 -3.53 -5.98
N ARG A 36 6.68 -2.94 -6.74
CA ARG A 36 7.92 -3.65 -7.09
C ARG A 36 8.73 -3.89 -5.81
N ASN A 37 9.58 -4.92 -5.82
CA ASN A 37 10.37 -5.29 -4.65
C ASN A 37 11.37 -4.19 -4.23
N ASP A 38 11.94 -3.48 -5.20
CA ASP A 38 12.84 -2.36 -4.90
C ASP A 38 12.08 -1.18 -4.30
N ASP A 39 10.89 -0.86 -4.83
CA ASP A 39 10.07 0.26 -4.35
C ASP A 39 9.58 0.05 -2.91
N ILE A 40 9.18 -1.17 -2.53
CA ILE A 40 8.78 -1.46 -1.15
C ILE A 40 9.97 -1.42 -0.19
N THR A 41 11.17 -1.80 -0.67
CA THR A 41 12.40 -1.75 0.13
C THR A 41 12.80 -0.30 0.37
N ASP A 42 12.75 0.54 -0.66
CA ASP A 42 12.97 1.98 -0.55
C ASP A 42 11.94 2.62 0.39
N LEU A 43 10.65 2.33 0.22
CA LEU A 43 9.60 2.84 1.10
C LEU A 43 9.85 2.45 2.56
N ALA A 44 10.15 1.17 2.82
CA ALA A 44 10.41 0.65 4.17
C ALA A 44 11.61 1.34 4.84
N SER A 45 12.61 1.77 4.06
CA SER A 45 13.78 2.50 4.59
C SER A 45 13.46 3.93 5.03
N ARG A 46 12.40 4.53 4.47
CA ARG A 46 12.03 5.95 4.67
C ARG A 46 10.96 6.15 5.74
N VAL A 47 10.15 5.14 6.01
CA VAL A 47 9.00 5.24 6.92
C VAL A 47 9.28 4.57 8.26
N LYS A 48 8.76 5.16 9.33
CA LYS A 48 8.80 4.56 10.68
C LYS A 48 7.52 3.81 10.96
N VAL A 49 7.59 2.81 11.84
CA VAL A 49 6.39 2.16 12.40
C VAL A 49 5.49 3.23 13.04
N GLY A 50 4.18 3.15 12.77
CA GLY A 50 3.20 4.16 13.19
C GLY A 50 2.99 5.31 12.19
N ALA A 51 3.69 5.30 11.04
CA ALA A 51 3.40 6.26 9.97
C ALA A 51 1.93 6.16 9.52
N LYS A 52 1.26 7.31 9.42
CA LYS A 52 -0.14 7.39 9.02
C LYS A 52 -0.32 7.00 7.55
N VAL A 53 -1.26 6.10 7.28
CA VAL A 53 -1.68 5.71 5.93
C VAL A 53 -3.10 6.18 5.69
N ILE A 54 -3.34 6.77 4.52
CA ILE A 54 -4.69 7.17 4.07
C ILE A 54 -4.89 6.52 2.71
N VAL A 55 -5.79 5.53 2.64
CA VAL A 55 -6.15 4.87 1.38
C VAL A 55 -7.28 5.67 0.74
N LEU A 56 -7.05 6.21 -0.45
CA LEU A 56 -8.04 6.95 -1.21
C LEU A 56 -8.71 6.01 -2.21
N MET A 57 -10.03 6.12 -2.37
CA MET A 57 -10.70 5.51 -3.51
C MET A 57 -10.20 6.15 -4.81
N GLN A 58 -10.09 5.38 -5.89
CA GLN A 58 -9.52 5.83 -7.17
C GLN A 58 -10.07 7.20 -7.64
N GLY A 59 -11.39 7.40 -7.52
CA GLY A 59 -12.04 8.68 -7.87
C GLY A 59 -11.78 9.82 -6.89
N ALA A 60 -11.56 9.53 -5.61
CA ALA A 60 -11.25 10.52 -4.58
C ALA A 60 -9.80 11.02 -4.68
N ALA A 61 -8.87 10.16 -5.11
CA ALA A 61 -7.48 10.55 -5.39
C ALA A 61 -7.39 11.54 -6.56
N LEU A 62 -8.25 11.39 -7.57
CA LEU A 62 -8.34 12.30 -8.72
C LEU A 62 -8.98 13.66 -8.35
N TYR A 63 -9.78 13.71 -7.28
CA TYR A 63 -10.44 14.94 -6.83
C TYR A 63 -9.56 15.83 -5.94
N LYS A 64 -8.45 15.31 -5.39
CA LYS A 64 -7.49 16.11 -4.61
C LYS A 64 -6.56 16.94 -5.49
N GLY A 65 -7.19 17.82 -6.27
CA GLY A 65 -6.64 19.01 -6.90
C GLY A 65 -7.45 20.27 -6.56
N VAL A 66 -8.21 20.24 -5.45
CA VAL A 66 -8.87 21.38 -4.80
C VAL A 66 -8.55 21.33 -3.30
#